data_AF-A0A2T0B6D0-F1
#
_entry.id   AF-A0A2T0B6D0-F1
#
_cell.length_a   1.000
_cell.length_b   1.000
_cell.length_c   1.000
_cell.angle_alpha   90.00
_cell.angle_beta   90.00
_cell.angle_gamma   90.00
#
_symmetry.space_group_name_H-M   'P 1'
#
loop_
_entity.id
_entity.type
_entity.pdbx_description
1 polymer ?
#
loop_
_entity_poly.entity_id
_entity_poly.type
_entity_poly.pdbx_seq_one_letter_code
_entity_poly.pdbx_strand_id
1 'polypeptide(L)'
;MIINNFVPSQEIFQKGINNIDTNKNNTVSTGLDTFATTLQNSIEGINDKQLVADKASEAFVKGEDVEISDVMLATEEAKVSLQFAVQVRNKLVDAYKEISQMQL
;
A
#
# COMPACT_ATOMS: atom_id res chain seq x y z
N MET A 1 21.35 57.50 27.69
CA MET A 1 20.33 56.64 27.05
C MET A 1 20.94 56.16 25.74
N ILE A 2 21.29 54.88 25.65
CA ILE A 2 21.96 54.30 24.47
C ILE A 2 20.86 53.63 23.62
N ILE A 3 20.59 54.17 22.44
CA ILE A 3 19.68 53.58 21.46
C ILE A 3 20.55 52.74 20.53
N ASN A 4 20.62 51.43 20.78
CA ASN A 4 21.24 50.51 19.83
C ASN A 4 20.34 50.40 18.59
N ASN A 5 20.78 51.01 17.50
CA ASN A 5 20.13 50.92 16.19
C ASN A 5 20.39 49.53 15.60
N PHE A 6 19.45 48.60 15.78
CA PHE A 6 19.48 47.26 15.19
C PHE A 6 19.23 47.35 13.70
N VAL A 7 20.29 47.22 12.89
CA VAL A 7 20.18 46.99 11.45
C VAL A 7 20.43 45.51 11.20
N PRO A 8 19.41 44.71 10.88
CA PRO A 8 19.61 43.30 10.57
C PRO A 8 20.45 43.16 9.30
N SER A 9 21.63 42.53 9.40
CA SER A 9 22.45 42.18 8.24
C SER A 9 21.73 41.12 7.41
N GLN A 10 21.80 41.23 6.08
CA GLN A 10 21.11 40.35 5.12
C GLN A 10 21.48 38.85 5.26
N GLU A 11 22.48 38.51 6.07
CA GLU A 11 22.87 37.13 6.38
C GLU A 11 21.82 36.37 7.20
N ILE A 12 21.02 37.05 8.03
CA ILE A 12 19.99 36.39 8.83
C ILE A 12 18.84 35.84 7.97
N PHE A 13 18.59 36.46 6.80
CA PHE A 13 17.55 36.03 5.87
C PHE A 13 17.99 34.82 5.02
N GLN A 14 19.29 34.62 4.83
CA GLN A 14 19.82 33.46 4.10
C GLN A 14 19.72 32.17 4.93
N LYS A 15 19.82 32.27 6.26
CA LYS A 15 19.81 31.10 7.16
C LYS A 15 18.42 30.49 7.41
N GLY A 16 17.35 31.22 7.07
CA GLY A 16 15.96 30.76 7.21
C GLY A 16 15.43 29.91 6.05
N ILE A 17 16.08 29.97 4.88
CA ILE A 17 15.65 29.23 3.67
C ILE A 17 16.44 27.94 3.40
N ASN A 18 17.56 27.72 4.09
CA ASN A 18 18.43 26.55 3.87
C ASN A 18 18.08 25.32 4.75
N ASN A 19 17.03 25.40 5.57
CA ASN A 19 16.52 24.30 6.40
C ASN A 19 15.05 23.98 6.10
N ILE A 20 14.61 24.22 4.86
CA ILE A 20 13.47 23.50 4.32
C ILE A 20 14.06 22.27 3.65
N ASP A 21 13.98 21.13 4.34
CA ASP A 21 14.31 19.82 3.81
C ASP A 21 13.77 19.66 2.39
N THR A 22 14.66 19.76 1.41
CA THR A 22 14.41 19.50 -0.02
C THR A 22 14.31 17.99 -0.30
N ASN A 23 13.78 17.22 0.64
CA ASN A 23 13.45 15.82 0.45
C ASN A 23 12.14 15.45 1.17
N LYS A 24 11.06 16.04 0.69
CA LYS A 24 9.81 15.30 0.62
C LYS A 24 9.28 15.52 -0.77
N ASN A 25 9.54 14.54 -1.63
CA ASN A 25 8.82 14.34 -2.88
C ASN A 25 7.33 14.24 -2.53
N ASN A 26 6.68 15.38 -2.34
CA ASN A 26 5.24 15.50 -2.39
C ASN A 26 4.87 15.47 -3.86
N THR A 27 5.09 14.33 -4.50
CA THR A 27 4.22 13.91 -5.58
C THR A 27 2.84 13.91 -4.95
N VAL A 28 2.03 14.90 -5.29
CA VAL A 28 0.59 14.82 -5.10
C VAL A 28 0.19 13.57 -5.88
N SER A 29 0.21 12.43 -5.19
CA SER A 29 -0.16 11.14 -5.75
C SER A 29 -1.63 11.29 -6.08
N THR A 30 -1.90 11.50 -7.36
CA THR A 30 -3.24 11.41 -7.95
C THR A 30 -3.90 10.21 -7.30
N GLY A 31 -5.09 10.33 -6.69
CA GLY A 31 -5.66 9.25 -5.87
C GLY A 31 -5.74 7.88 -6.58
N LEU A 32 -5.70 7.90 -7.92
CA LEU A 32 -5.55 6.74 -8.78
C LEU A 32 -4.22 5.97 -8.58
N ASP A 33 -3.08 6.66 -8.50
CA ASP A 33 -1.77 6.04 -8.29
C ASP A 33 -1.69 5.38 -6.90
N THR A 34 -2.30 6.02 -5.90
CA THR A 34 -2.42 5.49 -4.54
C THR A 34 -3.30 4.24 -4.48
N PHE A 35 -4.43 4.23 -5.18
CA PHE A 35 -5.31 3.06 -5.26
C PHE A 35 -4.64 1.90 -6.01
N ALA A 36 -4.02 2.17 -7.17
CA ALA A 36 -3.32 1.15 -7.96
C ALA A 36 -2.19 0.50 -7.15
N THR A 37 -1.39 1.30 -6.44
CA THR A 37 -0.33 0.79 -5.55
C THR A 37 -0.90 -0.03 -4.40
N THR A 38 -1.98 0.41 -3.77
CA THR A 38 -2.65 -0.34 -2.69
C THR A 38 -3.22 -1.67 -3.18
N LEU A 39 -3.82 -1.66 -4.37
CA LEU A 39 -4.36 -2.87 -4.99
C LEU A 39 -3.24 -3.86 -5.36
N GLN A 40 -2.13 -3.37 -5.92
CA GLN A 40 -0.93 -4.17 -6.20
C GLN A 40 -0.42 -4.84 -4.92
N ASN A 41 -0.21 -4.06 -3.85
CA ASN A 41 0.24 -4.59 -2.56
C ASN A 41 -0.75 -5.60 -1.97
N SER A 42 -2.05 -5.39 -2.18
CA SER A 42 -3.09 -6.32 -1.71
C SER A 42 -3.06 -7.64 -2.47
N ILE A 43 -2.81 -7.61 -3.79
CA ILE A 43 -2.66 -8.81 -4.62
C ILE A 43 -1.42 -9.60 -4.20
N GLU A 44 -0.30 -8.91 -3.96
CA GLU A 44 0.92 -9.51 -3.42
C GLU A 44 0.67 -10.16 -2.06
N GLY A 45 -0.03 -9.46 -1.16
CA GLY A 45 -0.41 -10.02 0.14
C GLY A 45 -1.33 -11.24 0.05
N ILE A 46 -2.20 -11.33 -0.96
CA ILE A 46 -3.01 -12.53 -1.21
C ILE A 46 -2.14 -13.70 -1.66
N ASN A 47 -1.17 -13.45 -2.54
CA ASN A 47 -0.21 -14.46 -2.96
C ASN A 47 0.62 -14.99 -1.78
N ASP A 48 1.04 -14.10 -0.89
CA ASP A 48 1.78 -14.48 0.33
C ASP A 48 0.92 -15.39 1.24
N LYS A 49 -0.36 -15.06 1.44
CA LYS A 49 -1.28 -15.91 2.20
C LYS A 49 -1.45 -17.30 1.57
N GLN A 50 -1.56 -17.36 0.24
CA GLN A 50 -1.62 -18.65 -0.47
C GLN A 50 -0.35 -19.47 -0.22
N LEU A 51 0.83 -18.84 -0.34
CA LEU A 51 2.10 -19.51 -0.12
C LEU A 51 2.26 -20.00 1.34
N VAL A 52 1.76 -19.24 2.31
CA VAL A 52 1.74 -19.65 3.72
C VAL A 52 0.84 -20.88 3.91
N ALA A 53 -0.37 -20.88 3.33
CA ALA A 53 -1.27 -22.02 3.39
C ALA A 53 -0.67 -23.29 2.75
N ASP A 54 -0.01 -23.12 1.60
CA ASP A 54 0.66 -24.22 0.89
C ASP A 54 1.82 -24.79 1.72
N LYS A 55 2.66 -23.92 2.31
CA LYS A 55 3.76 -24.34 3.20
C LYS A 55 3.25 -25.04 4.46
N ALA A 56 2.22 -24.50 5.10
CA ALA A 56 1.61 -25.11 6.29
C ALA A 56 1.04 -26.49 5.96
N SER A 57 0.37 -26.62 4.81
CA SER A 57 -0.14 -27.90 4.32
C SER A 57 0.98 -28.90 4.04
N GLU A 58 2.07 -28.46 3.42
CA GLU A 58 3.23 -29.31 3.13
C GLU A 58 3.92 -29.78 4.42
N ALA A 59 4.15 -28.88 5.37
CA ALA A 59 4.75 -29.18 6.67
C ALA A 59 3.91 -30.20 7.46
N PHE A 60 2.58 -30.03 7.46
CA PHE A 60 1.66 -30.97 8.09
C PHE A 60 1.72 -32.36 7.46
N VAL A 61 1.73 -32.46 6.13
CA VAL A 61 1.83 -33.74 5.41
C VAL A 61 3.19 -34.42 5.65
N LYS A 62 4.26 -33.63 5.85
CA LYS A 62 5.59 -34.14 6.24
C LYS A 62 5.66 -34.63 7.69
N GLY A 63 4.65 -34.37 8.50
CA GLY A 63 4.64 -34.71 9.93
C GLY A 63 5.51 -33.77 10.78
N GLU A 64 5.74 -32.55 10.31
CA GLU A 64 6.34 -31.49 11.13
C GLU A 64 5.38 -31.06 12.25
N ASP A 65 5.88 -30.33 13.25
CA ASP A 65 5.11 -29.84 14.40
C ASP A 65 4.20 -28.66 14.02
N VAL A 66 3.21 -28.93 13.16
CA VAL A 66 2.21 -27.97 12.70
C VAL A 66 0.83 -28.50 13.06
N GLU A 67 0.04 -27.70 13.76
CA GLU A 67 -1.32 -28.08 14.11
C GLU A 67 -2.23 -28.04 12.87
N ILE A 68 -3.11 -29.03 12.74
CA ILE A 68 -4.08 -29.08 11.64
C ILE A 68 -5.01 -27.85 11.62
N SER A 69 -5.31 -27.28 12.80
CA SER A 69 -6.07 -26.04 12.97
C SER A 69 -5.42 -24.87 12.25
N ASP A 70 -4.09 -24.73 12.34
CA ASP A 70 -3.36 -23.63 11.73
C ASP A 70 -3.34 -23.75 10.20
N VAL A 71 -3.18 -24.97 9.69
CA VAL A 71 -3.29 -25.25 8.24
C VAL A 71 -4.67 -24.89 7.71
N MET A 72 -5.72 -25.32 8.42
CA MET A 72 -7.11 -25.03 8.05
C MET A 72 -7.39 -23.53 8.09
N LEU A 73 -6.92 -22.83 9.13
CA LEU A 73 -7.10 -21.39 9.27
C LEU A 73 -6.39 -20.64 8.13
N ALA A 74 -5.11 -20.93 7.90
CA ALA A 74 -4.33 -20.30 6.82
C ALA A 74 -4.98 -20.54 5.44
N THR A 75 -5.48 -21.76 5.21
CA THR A 75 -6.16 -22.12 3.96
C THR A 75 -7.47 -21.35 3.79
N GLU A 76 -8.30 -21.24 4.84
CA GLU A 76 -9.56 -20.52 4.75
C GLU A 76 -9.34 -19.00 4.60
N GLU A 77 -8.34 -18.43 5.27
CA GLU A 77 -7.94 -17.04 5.09
C GLU A 77 -7.50 -16.74 3.65
N ALA A 78 -6.65 -17.59 3.07
CA ALA A 78 -6.19 -17.46 1.69
C ALA A 78 -7.38 -17.53 0.71
N LYS A 79 -8.26 -18.52 0.92
CA LYS A 79 -9.46 -18.74 0.10
C LYS A 79 -10.43 -17.56 0.14
N VAL A 80 -10.78 -17.06 1.32
CA VAL A 80 -11.68 -15.90 1.47
C VAL A 80 -11.06 -14.66 0.84
N SER A 81 -9.76 -14.44 1.05
CA SER A 81 -9.04 -13.31 0.47
C SER A 81 -9.03 -13.36 -1.07
N LEU A 82 -8.82 -14.55 -1.65
CA LEU A 82 -8.86 -14.75 -3.10
C LEU A 82 -10.27 -14.54 -3.67
N GLN A 83 -11.30 -15.07 -3.00
CA GLN A 83 -12.69 -14.85 -3.41
C GLN A 83 -13.04 -13.36 -3.45
N PHE A 84 -12.60 -12.60 -2.43
CA PHE A 84 -12.77 -11.16 -2.41
C PHE A 84 -12.05 -10.48 -3.58
N ALA A 85 -10.80 -10.86 -3.87
CA ALA A 85 -10.07 -10.29 -5.01
C ALA A 85 -10.74 -10.57 -6.36
N VAL A 86 -11.34 -11.76 -6.54
CA VAL A 86 -12.12 -12.06 -7.75
C VAL A 86 -13.33 -11.13 -7.87
N GLN A 87 -14.01 -10.84 -6.76
CA GLN A 87 -15.12 -9.88 -6.76
C GLN A 87 -14.65 -8.46 -7.14
N VAL A 88 -13.53 -8.00 -6.57
CA VAL A 88 -12.94 -6.71 -6.91
C VAL A 88 -12.56 -6.67 -8.39
N ARG A 89 -11.89 -7.71 -8.91
CA ARG A 89 -11.57 -7.84 -10.34
C ARG A 89 -12.81 -7.70 -11.21
N ASN A 90 -13.89 -8.41 -10.87
CA ASN A 90 -15.14 -8.34 -11.63
C ASN A 90 -15.71 -6.92 -11.62
N LYS A 91 -15.73 -6.24 -10.47
CA LYS A 91 -16.20 -4.84 -10.37
C LYS A 91 -15.37 -3.87 -11.19
N LEU A 92 -14.05 -4.05 -11.27
CA LEU A 92 -13.19 -3.22 -12.11
C LEU A 92 -13.48 -3.44 -13.61
N VAL A 93 -13.69 -4.69 -14.03
CA VAL A 93 -14.08 -5.01 -15.41
C VAL A 93 -15.45 -4.42 -15.75
N ASP A 94 -16.41 -4.50 -14.83
CA ASP A 94 -17.75 -3.94 -15.02
C ASP A 94 -17.69 -2.40 -15.13
N ALA A 95 -16.94 -1.73 -14.25
CA ALA A 95 -16.76 -0.28 -14.30
C ALA A 95 -16.13 0.17 -15.63
N TYR A 96 -15.15 -0.58 -16.15
CA TYR A 96 -14.58 -0.31 -17.47
C TYR A 96 -15.62 -0.44 -18.58
N LYS A 97 -16.43 -1.50 -18.56
CA LYS A 97 -17.51 -1.70 -19.54
C LYS A 97 -18.55 -0.59 -19.49
N GLU A 98 -18.95 -0.15 -18.29
CA GLU A 98 -19.93 0.92 -18.09
C GLU A 98 -19.45 2.25 -18.67
N ILE A 99 -18.20 2.63 -18.39
CA ILE A 99 -17.58 3.84 -18.97
C ILE A 99 -17.53 3.76 -20.51
N SER A 100 -17.23 2.57 -21.06
CA SER A 100 -17.22 2.35 -22.51
C SER A 100 -18.61 2.45 -23.13
N GLN A 101 -19.67 2.06 -22.41
CA GLN A 101 -21.05 2.15 -22.89
C GLN A 101 -21.62 3.56 -22.82
N MET A 102 -21.17 4.40 -21.88
CA MET A 102 -21.58 5.81 -21.81
C MET A 102 -21.03 6.68 -22.95
N GLN A 103 -19.96 6.24 -23.61
CA GLN A 103 -19.28 7.01 -24.67
C GLN A 103 -19.74 6.65 -26.09
N LEU A 104 -20.53 5.58 -26.25
CA LEU A 104 -21.18 5.19 -27.50
C LEU A 104 -22.59 5.77 -27.56
#